data_AF-A0A2T4CLJ7-F1
#
_entry.id   AF-A0A2T4CLJ7-F1
#
_cell.length_a   1.000
_cell.length_b   1.000
_cell.length_c   1.000
_cell.angle_alpha   90.00
_cell.angle_beta   90.00
_cell.angle_gamma   90.00
#
_symmetry.space_group_name_H-M   'P 1'
#
loop_
_entity.id
_entity.type
_entity.pdbx_description
1 polymer ?
#
loop_
_entity_poly.entity_id
_entity_poly.type
_entity_poly.pdbx_seq_one_letter_code
_entity_poly.pdbx_strand_id
1 'polypeptide(L)'
;PLDTNHLERALRPIPMGRKNWLFCWTEIGAEHVGVIQSLIVTCRLHNINVNDYLTDVLLRISQHPASLVHELTPRYWKTKFADNPLRSDLFALPATSVE
;
A
#
# COMPACT_ATOMS: atom_id res chain seq x y z
N PRO A 1 -12.75 0.72 28.22
CA PRO A 1 -13.72 0.41 27.13
C PRO A 1 -12.99 0.41 25.79
N LEU A 2 -12.88 -0.75 25.14
CA LEU A 2 -12.28 -0.88 23.81
C LEU A 2 -13.19 -0.21 22.78
N ASP A 3 -12.77 0.94 22.26
CA ASP A 3 -13.48 1.60 21.18
C ASP A 3 -13.52 0.67 19.96
N THR A 4 -14.71 0.20 19.61
CA THR A 4 -14.92 -0.74 18.49
C THR A 4 -14.86 0.00 17.15
N ASN A 5 -13.95 0.96 17.02
CA ASN A 5 -13.84 1.77 15.82
C ASN A 5 -13.37 0.90 14.65
N HIS A 6 -13.91 1.16 13.47
CA HIS A 6 -13.60 0.45 12.23
C HIS A 6 -12.08 0.39 11.97
N LEU A 7 -11.36 1.45 12.39
CA LEU A 7 -9.91 1.55 12.32
C LEU A 7 -9.18 0.51 13.17
N GLU A 8 -9.59 0.30 14.43
CA GLU A 8 -8.96 -0.72 15.29
C GLU A 8 -9.22 -2.14 14.77
N ARG A 9 -10.42 -2.38 14.22
CA ARG A 9 -10.75 -3.66 13.58
C ARG A 9 -9.92 -3.89 12.30
N ALA A 10 -9.64 -2.84 11.54
CA ALA A 10 -8.76 -2.91 10.37
C ALA A 10 -7.29 -3.14 10.76
N LEU A 11 -6.89 -2.78 11.98
CA LEU A 11 -5.55 -3.01 12.53
C LEU A 11 -5.38 -4.43 13.10
N ARG A 12 -6.45 -5.15 13.47
CA ARG A 12 -6.37 -6.53 14.04
C ARG A 12 -5.61 -7.59 13.20
N PRO A 13 -5.58 -7.55 11.86
CA PRO A 13 -4.78 -8.48 11.06
C PRO A 13 -3.26 -8.33 11.28
N ILE A 14 -2.79 -7.15 11.71
CA ILE A 14 -1.38 -6.83 11.92
C ILE A 14 -0.77 -7.70 13.03
N PRO A 15 -1.32 -7.75 14.25
CA PRO A 15 -0.83 -8.66 15.28
C PRO A 15 -1.11 -10.15 15.00
N MET A 16 -2.05 -10.50 14.11
CA MET A 16 -2.27 -11.88 13.67
C MET A 16 -1.17 -12.36 12.70
N GLY A 17 -0.53 -11.43 11.98
CA GLY A 17 0.63 -11.67 11.12
C GLY A 17 1.97 -11.78 11.87
N ARG A 18 2.00 -11.77 13.21
CA ARG A 18 3.22 -11.79 14.04
C ARG A 18 4.23 -12.89 13.68
N LYS A 19 3.77 -14.07 13.24
CA LYS A 19 4.66 -15.14 12.75
C LYS A 19 5.31 -14.83 11.41
N ASN A 20 4.69 -14.00 10.58
CA ASN A 20 5.21 -13.60 9.26
C ASN A 20 6.16 -12.38 9.34
N TRP A 21 6.14 -11.66 10.46
CA TRP A 21 6.91 -10.41 10.66
C TRP A 21 8.12 -10.60 11.58
N LEU A 22 8.48 -11.85 11.90
CA LEU A 22 9.68 -12.23 12.66
C LEU A 22 11.00 -11.73 12.01
N PHE A 23 10.95 -11.22 10.79
CA PHE A 23 12.08 -10.63 10.06
C PHE A 23 12.30 -9.13 10.32
N CYS A 24 11.43 -8.45 11.09
CA CYS A 24 11.71 -7.10 11.59
C CYS A 24 12.67 -7.18 12.78
N TRP A 25 13.94 -7.51 12.52
CA TRP A 25 14.97 -7.69 13.55
C TRP A 25 15.44 -6.35 14.17
N THR A 26 15.00 -5.22 13.61
CA THR A 26 15.38 -3.85 14.02
C THR A 26 14.15 -2.97 14.23
N GLU A 27 14.26 -2.01 15.15
CA GLU A 27 13.21 -1.01 15.46
C GLU A 27 12.80 -0.22 14.21
N ILE A 28 13.77 0.15 13.38
CA ILE A 28 13.57 0.86 12.11
C ILE A 28 12.74 0.03 11.13
N GLY A 29 12.96 -1.30 11.08
CA GLY A 29 12.18 -2.19 10.24
C GLY A 29 10.71 -2.25 10.69
N ALA A 30 10.48 -2.28 12.00
CA ALA A 30 9.12 -2.25 12.56
C ALA A 30 8.40 -0.94 12.24
N GLU A 31 9.09 0.19 12.29
CA GLU A 31 8.54 1.50 11.92
C GLU A 31 8.11 1.53 10.45
N HIS A 32 9.00 1.13 9.53
CA HIS A 32 8.69 1.09 8.10
C HIS A 32 7.51 0.16 7.77
N VAL A 33 7.45 -1.00 8.43
CA VAL A 33 6.30 -1.90 8.28
C VAL A 33 5.02 -1.25 8.79
N GLY A 34 5.07 -0.52 9.91
CA GLY A 34 3.94 0.25 10.42
C GLY A 34 3.43 1.30 9.42
N VAL A 35 4.34 2.00 8.74
CA VAL A 35 3.99 2.98 7.70
C VAL A 35 3.30 2.30 6.51
N ILE A 36 3.88 1.23 5.97
CA ILE A 36 3.31 0.49 4.83
C ILE A 36 1.92 -0.06 5.19
N GLN A 37 1.76 -0.62 6.39
CA GLN A 37 0.48 -1.16 6.84
C GLN A 37 -0.59 -0.08 6.98
N SER A 38 -0.22 1.09 7.49
CA SER A 38 -1.11 2.26 7.55
C SER A 38 -1.58 2.69 6.16
N LEU A 39 -0.68 2.65 5.16
CA LEU A 39 -1.04 2.92 3.76
C LEU A 39 -1.99 1.87 3.18
N ILE A 40 -1.74 0.58 3.43
CA ILE A 40 -2.61 -0.53 2.98
C ILE A 40 -4.02 -0.38 3.57
N VAL A 41 -4.12 -0.10 4.87
CA VAL A 41 -5.41 0.12 5.54
C VAL A 41 -6.14 1.32 4.95
N THR A 42 -5.42 2.40 4.67
CA THR A 42 -5.99 3.60 4.03
C THR A 42 -6.52 3.29 2.63
N CYS A 43 -5.77 2.51 1.83
CA CYS A 43 -6.24 2.07 0.50
C CYS A 43 -7.52 1.22 0.60
N ARG A 44 -7.58 0.31 1.58
CA ARG A 44 -8.79 -0.50 1.84
C ARG A 44 -9.98 0.38 2.22
N LEU A 45 -9.78 1.39 3.06
CA LEU A 45 -10.82 2.35 3.45
C LEU A 45 -11.38 3.11 2.24
N HIS A 46 -10.54 3.42 1.25
CA HIS A 46 -10.93 4.12 0.03
C HIS A 46 -11.40 3.19 -1.11
N ASN A 47 -11.50 1.88 -0.86
CA ASN A 47 -11.82 0.83 -1.84
C ASN A 47 -10.90 0.86 -3.07
N ILE A 48 -9.59 1.04 -2.83
CA ILE A 48 -8.57 1.07 -3.88
C ILE A 48 -7.84 -0.27 -3.87
N ASN A 49 -7.54 -0.80 -5.06
CA ASN A 49 -6.67 -1.97 -5.19
C ASN A 49 -5.25 -1.59 -4.73
N VAL A 50 -4.79 -2.23 -3.65
CA VAL A 50 -3.50 -1.95 -3.02
C VAL A 50 -2.33 -2.22 -3.97
N ASN A 51 -2.41 -3.27 -4.79
CA ASN A 51 -1.34 -3.63 -5.72
C ASN A 51 -1.20 -2.60 -6.83
N ASP A 52 -2.33 -2.14 -7.41
CA ASP A 52 -2.32 -1.09 -8.42
C ASP A 52 -1.77 0.23 -7.86
N TYR A 53 -2.21 0.62 -6.66
CA TYR A 53 -1.73 1.84 -5.98
C TYR A 53 -0.24 1.77 -5.67
N LEU A 54 0.24 0.69 -5.04
CA LEU A 54 1.65 0.57 -4.67
C LEU A 54 2.55 0.52 -5.91
N THR A 55 2.14 -0.19 -6.96
CA THR A 55 2.90 -0.28 -8.20
C THR A 55 3.00 1.07 -8.88
N ASP A 56 1.88 1.78 -9.04
CA ASP A 56 1.89 3.11 -9.66
C ASP A 56 2.70 4.11 -8.84
N VAL A 57 2.50 4.17 -7.52
CA VAL A 57 3.23 5.11 -6.66
C VAL A 57 4.73 4.82 -6.66
N LEU A 58 5.16 3.57 -6.58
CA LEU A 58 6.58 3.20 -6.60
C LEU A 58 7.24 3.48 -7.96
N LEU A 59 6.51 3.33 -9.07
CA LEU A 59 7.03 3.69 -10.40
C LEU A 59 7.06 5.22 -10.59
N ARG A 60 6.05 5.91 -10.07
CA ARG A 60 5.85 7.36 -10.23
C ARG A 60 6.74 8.19 -9.31
N ILE A 61 7.15 7.67 -8.15
CA ILE A 61 7.95 8.42 -7.17
C ILE A 61 9.27 8.95 -7.74
N SER A 62 9.87 8.23 -8.70
CA SER A 62 11.11 8.64 -9.38
C SER A 62 10.90 9.79 -10.37
N GLN A 63 9.69 9.91 -10.93
CA GLN A 63 9.36 10.89 -11.97
C GLN A 63 8.62 12.11 -11.40
N HIS A 64 8.06 12.00 -10.20
CA HIS A 64 7.20 13.02 -9.62
C HIS A 64 7.99 14.05 -8.80
N PRO A 65 7.67 15.35 -8.89
CA PRO A 65 8.32 16.36 -8.06
C PRO A 65 8.00 16.15 -6.57
N ALA A 66 9.03 16.26 -5.72
CA ALA A 66 8.92 16.10 -4.27
C ALA A 66 7.91 17.08 -3.62
N SER A 67 7.71 18.26 -4.21
CA SER A 67 6.75 19.26 -3.73
C SER A 67 5.29 18.81 -3.81
N LEU A 68 4.98 17.81 -4.67
CA LEU A 68 3.62 17.34 -4.92
C LEU A 68 3.37 15.91 -4.38
N VAL A 69 4.20 15.42 -3.46
CA VAL A 69 4.06 14.07 -2.87
C VAL A 69 2.68 13.83 -2.24
N HIS A 70 2.01 14.90 -1.78
CA HIS A 70 0.65 14.81 -1.23
C HIS A 70 -0.37 14.25 -2.26
N GLU A 71 -0.14 14.43 -3.55
CA GLU A 71 -1.00 13.92 -4.63
C GLU A 71 -0.92 12.39 -4.77
N LEU A 72 0.18 11.79 -4.32
CA LEU A 72 0.40 10.35 -4.32
C LEU A 72 -0.30 9.65 -3.16
N THR A 73 -0.88 10.38 -2.20
CA THR A 73 -1.62 9.75 -1.12
C THR A 73 -2.88 9.06 -1.65
N PRO A 74 -3.36 7.97 -1.01
CA PRO A 74 -4.45 7.15 -1.56
C PRO A 74 -5.73 7.94 -1.89
N ARG A 75 -5.99 9.03 -1.16
CA ARG A 75 -7.13 9.93 -1.38
C ARG A 75 -7.07 10.65 -2.72
N TYR A 76 -5.96 11.33 -2.99
CA TYR A 76 -5.78 12.13 -4.21
C TYR A 76 -5.37 11.27 -5.40
N TRP A 77 -4.65 10.17 -5.15
CA TRP A 77 -4.29 9.21 -6.18
C TRP A 77 -5.52 8.67 -6.90
N LYS A 78 -6.59 8.36 -6.16
CA LYS A 78 -7.85 7.89 -6.73
C LYS A 78 -8.46 8.90 -7.71
N THR A 79 -8.29 10.20 -7.48
CA THR A 79 -8.86 11.25 -8.34
C THR A 79 -7.98 11.60 -9.54
N LYS A 80 -6.65 11.40 -9.42
CA LYS A 80 -5.69 11.88 -10.43
C LYS A 80 -5.10 10.78 -11.30
N PHE A 81 -4.95 9.56 -10.78
CA PHE A 81 -4.18 8.48 -11.41
C PHE A 81 -4.95 7.17 -11.54
N ALA A 82 -6.14 7.04 -10.96
CA ALA A 82 -6.94 5.81 -11.05
C ALA A 82 -7.35 5.46 -12.49
N ASP A 83 -7.50 6.46 -13.36
CA ASP A 83 -7.92 6.23 -14.75
C ASP A 83 -6.78 5.70 -15.63
N ASN A 84 -5.51 5.93 -15.25
CA ASN A 84 -4.35 5.43 -15.98
C ASN A 84 -3.16 5.12 -15.05
N PRO A 85 -3.24 4.02 -14.27
CA PRO A 85 -2.14 3.60 -13.41
C PRO A 85 -0.98 3.06 -14.23
N LEU A 86 0.25 3.45 -13.88
CA LEU A 86 1.48 2.80 -14.29
C LEU A 86 1.48 1.38 -13.73
N ARG A 87 1.48 0.39 -14.61
CA ARG A 87 1.53 -1.02 -14.26
C ARG A 87 2.91 -1.58 -14.58
N SER A 88 3.33 -2.57 -13.81
CA SER A 88 4.54 -3.33 -14.09
C SER A 88 4.37 -4.16 -15.36
N ASP A 89 5.46 -4.41 -16.09
CA ASP A 89 5.49 -5.25 -17.30
C ASP A 89 4.95 -6.67 -17.07
N LEU A 90 5.01 -7.17 -15.83
CA LEU A 90 4.43 -8.45 -15.41
C LEU A 90 2.91 -8.51 -15.58
N PHE A 91 2.21 -7.37 -15.63
CA PHE A 91 0.77 -7.32 -15.85
C PHE A 91 0.40 -7.65 -17.30
N ALA A 92 1.31 -7.42 -18.25
CA ALA A 92 1.07 -7.67 -19.68
C ALA A 92 1.39 -9.11 -20.09
N LEU A 93 2.01 -9.91 -19.21
CA LEU A 93 2.34 -11.30 -19.50
C LEU A 93 1.09 -12.18 -19.36
N PRO A 94 0.78 -13.03 -20.35
CA PRO A 94 -0.25 -14.04 -20.18
C PRO A 94 0.18 -15.00 -19.08
N ALA A 95 -0.78 -15.42 -18.24
CA ALA A 95 -0.54 -16.29 -17.07
C ALA A 95 0.06 -17.67 -17.39
N THR A 96 0.34 -17.95 -18.67
CA THR A 96 0.85 -19.22 -19.21
C THR A 96 2.38 -19.30 -19.30
N SER A 97 3.12 -18.25 -18.92
CA SER A 97 4.59 -18.24 -19.05
C SER A 97 5.37 -18.62 -17.77
N VAL A 98 4.66 -19.06 -16.73
CA VAL A 98 5.27 -19.57 -15.49
C VAL A 98 4.92 -21.05 -15.34
N GLU A 99 5.44 -21.87 -16.24
CA GLU A 99 5.69 -23.30 -16.04
C GLU A 99 7.20 -23.53 -15.97
#